data_AF-A0A358A2P6-F1
#
_entry.id   AF-A0A358A2P6-F1
#
_cell.length_a   1.000
_cell.length_b   1.000
_cell.length_c   1.000
_cell.angle_alpha   90.00
_cell.angle_beta   90.00
_cell.angle_gamma   90.00
#
_symmetry.space_group_name_H-M   'P 1'
#
loop_
_entity.id
_entity.type
_entity.pdbx_description
1 polymer ?
#
loop_
_entity_poly.entity_id
_entity_poly.type
_entity_poly.pdbx_seq_one_letter_code
_entity_poly.pdbx_strand_id
1 'polypeptide(L)' 'AGTKVGYVTNAVHSPRLDRNIAFAMIDVPFDANNAVLTVETVEGARSAERTTLPFIASPPEKTKKLR' A
#
# COMPACT_ATOMS: atom_id res chain seq x y z
N ALA A 1 17.02 8.49 13.34
CA ALA A 1 16.33 9.50 12.51
C ALA A 1 16.00 8.84 11.17
N GLY A 2 14.77 9.01 10.66
CA GLY A 2 14.36 8.48 9.36
C GLY A 2 14.45 9.56 8.27
N THR A 3 14.59 9.15 7.01
CA THR A 3 14.54 10.05 5.85
C THR A 3 13.10 10.15 5.37
N LYS A 4 12.59 11.36 5.12
CA LYS A 4 11.30 11.54 4.45
C LYS A 4 11.47 11.28 2.96
N VAL A 5 10.78 10.26 2.45
CA VAL A 5 10.95 9.75 1.07
C VAL A 5 9.70 9.92 0.20
N GLY A 6 8.65 10.56 0.72
CA GLY A 6 7.37 10.65 0.02
C GLY A 6 6.20 11.04 0.91
N TYR A 7 4.99 10.76 0.40
CA TYR A 7 3.73 10.98 1.12
C TYR A 7 2.64 10.01 0.67
N VAL A 8 1.74 9.68 1.59
CA VAL A 8 0.54 8.89 1.32
C VAL A 8 -0.49 9.77 0.63
N THR A 9 -1.07 9.29 -0.47
CA THR A 9 -2.12 10.01 -1.21
C THR A 9 -3.50 9.61 -0.70
N ASN A 10 -3.75 8.31 -0.60
CA ASN A 10 -5.00 7.72 -0.10
C ASN A 10 -4.68 6.57 0.84
N ALA A 11 -5.49 6.44 1.90
CA ALA A 11 -5.45 5.31 2.82
C ALA A 11 -6.86 4.89 3.21
N VAL A 12 -7.07 3.59 3.37
CA VAL A 12 -8.36 3.02 3.80
C VAL A 12 -8.12 1.73 4.59
N HIS A 13 -9.00 1.47 5.55
CA HIS A 13 -9.06 0.16 6.20
C HIS A 13 -9.65 -0.87 5.23
N SER A 14 -8.98 -2.02 5.04
CA SER A 14 -9.49 -3.13 4.23
C SER A 14 -10.07 -4.21 5.15
N PRO A 15 -11.40 -4.37 5.23
CA PRO A 15 -12.01 -5.43 6.04
C PRO A 15 -11.61 -6.84 5.58
N ARG A 16 -11.26 -7.00 4.30
CA ARG A 16 -10.85 -8.30 3.72
C ARG A 16 -9.44 -8.71 4.12
N LEU A 17 -8.57 -7.74 4.40
CA LEU A 17 -7.18 -7.98 4.82
C LEU A 17 -6.98 -7.74 6.32
N ASP A 18 -8.03 -7.29 7.01
CA ASP A 18 -8.02 -6.86 8.41
C ASP A 18 -6.88 -5.89 8.75
N ARG A 19 -6.57 -5.00 7.80
CA ARG A 19 -5.50 -4.00 7.93
C ARG A 19 -5.68 -2.82 7.01
N ASN A 20 -4.98 -1.73 7.31
CA ASN A 20 -4.96 -0.56 6.45
C ASN A 20 -4.14 -0.81 5.19
N ILE A 21 -4.62 -0.28 4.07
CA ILE A 21 -3.92 -0.24 2.78
C ILE A 21 -3.85 1.21 2.31
N ALA A 22 -2.81 1.53 1.56
CA ALA A 22 -2.57 2.89 1.12
C ALA A 22 -1.89 2.93 -0.25
N PHE A 23 -2.09 4.05 -0.94
CA PHE A 23 -1.26 4.47 -2.05
C PHE A 23 -0.35 5.62 -1.59
N ALA A 24 0.89 5.60 -2.05
CA ALA A 24 1.87 6.63 -1.71
C ALA A 24 2.66 7.01 -2.96
N MET A 25 3.04 8.29 -3.02
CA MET A 25 4.08 8.75 -3.93
C MET A 25 5.40 8.71 -3.16
N ILE A 26 6.38 7.97 -3.68
CA ILE A 26 7.69 7.80 -3.07
C ILE A 26 8.80 8.01 -4.09
N ASP A 27 9.95 8.45 -3.61
CA ASP A 27 11.15 8.57 -4.43
C ASP A 27 11.61 7.18 -4.91
N VAL A 28 11.94 7.06 -6.20
CA VAL A 28 12.31 5.80 -6.87
C VAL A 28 13.39 4.98 -6.12
N PRO A 29 14.45 5.58 -5.52
CA PRO A 29 15.45 4.82 -4.76
C PRO A 29 14.89 4.03 -3.58
N PHE A 30 13.67 4.36 -3.12
CA PHE A 30 13.00 3.72 -1.98
C PHE A 30 11.81 2.83 -2.39
N ASP A 31 11.52 2.67 -3.69
CA ASP A 31 10.47 1.78 -4.24
C ASP A 31 11.00 0.36 -4.51
N ALA A 32 11.72 -0.22 -3.53
CA ALA A 32 12.08 -1.62 -3.59
C ALA A 32 10.91 -2.50 -3.11
N ASN A 33 10.66 -3.62 -3.79
CA ASN A 33 9.77 -4.66 -3.29
C ASN A 33 10.27 -5.11 -1.90
N ASN A 34 9.37 -5.16 -0.91
CA ASN A 34 9.66 -5.46 0.52
C ASN A 34 10.36 -4.34 1.31
N ALA A 35 10.42 -3.11 0.79
CA ALA A 35 10.84 -1.98 1.59
C ALA A 35 9.88 -1.79 2.78
N VAL A 36 10.43 -1.77 3.99
CA VAL A 36 9.72 -1.37 5.20
C VAL A 36 9.82 0.14 5.34
N LEU A 37 8.67 0.79 5.33
CA LEU A 37 8.52 2.23 5.45
C LEU A 37 7.87 2.57 6.79
N THR A 38 8.19 3.75 7.32
CA THR A 38 7.46 4.32 8.45
C THR A 38 6.54 5.40 7.94
N VAL A 39 5.25 5.31 8.26
CA VAL A 39 4.22 6.28 7.89
C VAL A 39 3.84 7.06 9.14
N GLU A 40 4.00 8.38 9.09
CA GLU A 40 3.53 9.28 10.12
C GLU A 40 2.04 9.56 9.92
N THR A 41 1.24 9.31 10.94
CA THR A 41 -0.21 9.61 10.97
C THR A 41 -0.52 10.51 12.15
N VAL A 42 -1.72 11.10 12.18
CA VAL A 42 -2.18 11.95 13.30
C VAL A 42 -2.24 11.20 14.63
N GLU A 43 -2.35 9.86 14.61
CA GLU A 43 -2.36 8.99 15.78
C GLU A 43 -0.96 8.48 16.15
N GLY A 44 0.05 8.79 15.34
CA GLY A 44 1.44 8.36 15.53
C GLY A 44 2.03 7.61 14.35
N ALA A 45 3.28 7.19 14.51
CA ALA A 45 4.01 6.45 13.50
C ALA A 45 3.51 4.99 13.39
N ARG A 46 3.37 4.50 12.16
CA ARG A 46 3.00 3.12 11.83
C ARG A 46 4.03 2.52 10.88
N SER A 47 4.30 1.22 11.03
CA SER A 47 5.09 0.47 10.04
C SER A 47 4.21 0.12 8.85
N ALA A 48 4.74 0.27 7.64
CA ALA A 48 4.10 -0.09 6.39
C ALA A 48 5.07 -0.91 5.53
N GLU A 49 4.52 -1.90 4.84
CA GLU A 49 5.27 -2.73 3.90
C GLU A 49 4.83 -2.43 2.48
N ARG A 50 5.80 -2.21 1.59
CA ARG A 50 5.51 -2.03 0.16
C ARG A 50 5.08 -3.36 -0.45
N THR A 51 3.91 -3.38 -1.08
CA THR A 51 3.36 -4.55 -1.77
C THR A 51 3.04 -4.26 -3.23
N THR A 52 2.84 -5.30 -4.05
CA THR A 52 2.41 -5.17 -5.44
C THR A 52 0.89 -5.14 -5.55
N LEU A 53 0.37 -4.50 -6.59
CA LEU A 53 -1.03 -4.67 -6.97
C LEU A 53 -1.24 -6.02 -7.68
N PRO A 54 -2.43 -6.64 -7.53
CA PRO A 54 -3.54 -6.23 -6.66
C PRO A 54 -3.30 -6.60 -5.18
N PHE A 55 -3.86 -5.82 -4.25
CA PHE A 55 -3.74 -6.08 -2.80
C PHE A 55 -4.34 -7.43 -2.35
N ILE A 56 -5.29 -7.96 -3.12
CA ILE A 56 -5.93 -9.24 -2.89
C ILE A 56 -5.88 -9.99 -4.22
N ALA A 57 -5.54 -11.27 -4.19
CA ALA A 57 -5.64 -12.11 -5.37
C ALA A 57 -7.04 -11.97 -5.98
N SER A 58 -7.10 -11.62 -7.26
CA SER A 58 -8.36 -11.61 -7.99
C SER A 58 -9.02 -12.99 -7.82
N PRO A 59 -10.32 -13.07 -7.49
CA PRO A 59 -11.05 -14.32 -7.62
C PRO A 59 -10.79 -14.89 -9.03
N PRO A 60 -10.68 -16.21 -9.21
CA PRO A 60 -10.58 -16.81 -10.53
C PRO A 60 -11.72 -16.27 -11.40
N GLU A 61 -11.34 -15.52 -12.42
CA GLU A 61 -12.12 -14.95 -13.52
C GLU A 61 -13.64 -14.78 -13.33
N LYS A 62 -14.10 -13.52 -13.30
CA LYS A 62 -15.29 -13.13 -14.09
C LYS A 62 -14.87 -12.76 -15.52
N THR A 63 -14.11 -13.61 -16.23
CA THR A 63 -14.07 -13.53 -17.71
C THR A 63 -15.30 -14.23 -18.26
N LYS A 64 -16.44 -13.57 -18.09
CA LYS A 64 -17.59 -13.90 -18.92
C LYS A 64 -18.29 -12.60 -19.30
N LYS A 65 -18.03 -12.23 -20.56
CA LYS A 65 -18.79 -11.32 -21.43
C LYS A 65 -18.52 -9.82 -21.28
N LEU A 66 -17.57 -9.33 -22.08
CA LEU A 66 -17.98 -8.43 -23.16
C LEU A 66 -17.78 -9.20 -24.46
N ARG A 67 -18.90 -9.51 -25.12
CA ARG A 67 -18.93 -9.87 -26.54
C ARG A 67 -18.87 -8.58 -27.34
#